data_AF-A0A6G1X454-F1
#
_entry.id   AF-A0A6G1X454-F1
#
_cell.length_a   1.000
_cell.length_b   1.000
_cell.length_c   1.000
_cell.angle_alpha   90.00
_cell.angle_beta   90.00
_cell.angle_gamma   90.00
#
_symmetry.space_group_name_H-M   'P 1'
#
loop_
_entity.id
_entity.type
_entity.pdbx_description
1 polymer ?
#
loop_
_entity_poly.entity_id
_entity_poly.type
_entity_poly.pdbx_seq_one_letter_code
_entity_poly.pdbx_strand_id
1 'polypeptide(L)'
;MNLVLILLILLSALYIFHPHLNVIVMKKVLGITLFVEVFYLIGHYMSGWPFPTPEVILQIIVVVGSGVAIGVIFSRIWPLPEKKGFERIARTFLIVIPALGLGIGFQLLLQGQYATQALYLIFALSTWLGSGHFIRKTVA
;
A
#
# COMPACT_ATOMS: atom_id res chain seq x y z
N MET A 1 0.97 -22.91 -8.61
CA MET A 1 1.09 -22.01 -7.43
C MET A 1 0.17 -20.82 -7.68
N ASN A 2 -0.73 -20.49 -6.75
CA ASN A 2 -1.64 -19.32 -6.91
C ASN A 2 -0.78 -18.05 -7.06
N LEU A 3 -1.13 -17.16 -7.99
CA LEU A 3 -0.43 -15.89 -8.26
C LEU A 3 -0.24 -15.05 -6.99
N VAL A 4 -1.26 -15.01 -6.12
CA VAL A 4 -1.20 -14.30 -4.84
C VAL A 4 -0.05 -14.82 -3.98
N LEU A 5 0.14 -16.14 -3.94
CA LEU A 5 1.22 -16.75 -3.16
C LEU A 5 2.60 -16.45 -3.77
N ILE A 6 2.71 -16.43 -5.10
CA ILE A 6 3.95 -16.04 -5.79
C ILE A 6 4.32 -14.60 -5.40
N LEU A 7 3.36 -13.67 -5.50
CA LEU A 7 3.56 -12.27 -5.15
C LEU A 7 3.89 -12.11 -3.67
N LEU A 8 3.23 -12.86 -2.79
CA LEU A 8 3.52 -12.84 -1.36
C LEU A 8 4.94 -13.30 -1.06
N ILE A 9 5.42 -14.39 -1.68
CA ILE A 9 6.79 -14.88 -1.52
C ILE A 9 7.80 -13.83 -2.01
N LEU A 10 7.58 -13.26 -3.20
CA LEU A 10 8.44 -12.21 -3.74
C LEU A 10 8.46 -10.98 -2.85
N LEU A 11 7.31 -10.59 -2.32
CA LEU A 11 7.18 -9.46 -1.41
C LEU A 11 7.88 -9.73 -0.08
N SER A 12 7.72 -10.92 0.50
CA SER A 12 8.44 -11.33 1.71
C SER A 12 9.94 -11.29 1.48
N ALA A 13 10.44 -11.83 0.36
CA ALA A 13 11.85 -11.74 0.00
C ALA A 13 12.31 -10.28 -0.11
N LEU A 14 11.53 -9.42 -0.78
CA LEU A 14 11.83 -7.99 -0.90
C LEU A 14 11.96 -7.32 0.48
N TYR A 15 11.03 -7.59 1.40
CA TYR A 15 11.08 -7.03 2.76
C TYR A 15 12.24 -7.57 3.60
N ILE A 16 12.67 -8.81 3.37
CA ILE A 16 13.80 -9.42 4.08
C ILE A 16 15.13 -8.85 3.58
N PHE A 17 15.30 -8.73 2.26
CA PHE A 17 16.59 -8.39 1.65
C PHE A 17 16.80 -6.89 1.41
N HIS A 18 15.73 -6.08 1.32
CA HIS A 18 15.87 -4.67 0.99
C HIS A 18 16.20 -3.82 2.25
N PRO A 19 17.30 -3.05 2.26
CA PRO A 19 17.82 -2.40 3.47
C PRO A 19 16.90 -1.32 4.06
N HIS A 20 15.94 -0.81 3.28
CA HIS A 20 15.00 0.23 3.70
C HIS A 20 13.62 -0.31 4.12
N LEU A 21 13.36 -1.62 4.01
CA LEU A 21 12.07 -2.23 4.33
C LEU A 21 12.10 -2.96 5.68
N ASN A 22 12.47 -2.22 6.72
CA ASN A 22 12.68 -2.77 8.07
C ASN A 22 11.37 -3.11 8.82
N VAL A 23 11.51 -3.57 10.07
CA VAL A 23 10.40 -3.94 10.96
C VAL A 23 9.41 -2.78 11.19
N ILE A 24 9.85 -1.52 11.15
CA ILE A 24 8.97 -0.36 11.29
C ILE A 24 8.05 -0.25 10.07
N VAL A 25 8.58 -0.51 8.87
CA VAL A 25 7.77 -0.58 7.65
C VAL A 25 6.79 -1.75 7.71
N MET A 26 7.23 -2.92 8.21
CA MET A 26 6.34 -4.07 8.42
C MET A 26 5.20 -3.78 9.40
N LYS A 27 5.47 -3.07 10.50
CA LYS A 27 4.42 -2.61 11.42
C LYS A 27 3.39 -1.72 10.70
N LYS A 28 3.83 -0.87 9.77
CA LYS A 28 2.92 -0.04 8.96
C LYS A 28 2.07 -0.88 8.02
N VAL A 29 2.67 -1.88 7.33
CA VAL A 29 1.91 -2.82 6.48
C VAL A 29 0.82 -3.52 7.29
N LEU A 30 1.19 -4.14 8.42
CA LEU A 30 0.24 -4.83 9.28
C LEU A 30 -0.86 -3.91 9.81
N GLY A 31 -0.51 -2.69 10.23
CA GLY A 31 -1.49 -1.71 10.70
C GLY A 31 -2.48 -1.27 9.63
N ILE A 32 -2.02 -1.01 8.41
CA ILE A 32 -2.89 -0.64 7.28
C ILE A 32 -3.76 -1.83 6.88
N THR A 33 -3.20 -3.03 6.75
CA THR A 33 -3.96 -4.25 6.45
C THR A 33 -5.05 -4.46 7.49
N LEU A 34 -4.72 -4.43 8.79
CA LEU A 34 -5.70 -4.61 9.86
C LEU A 34 -6.82 -3.56 9.79
N PHE A 35 -6.49 -2.30 9.54
CA PHE A 35 -7.48 -1.24 9.38
C PHE A 35 -8.43 -1.53 8.20
N VAL A 36 -7.89 -1.96 7.05
CA VAL A 36 -8.67 -2.29 5.85
C VAL A 36 -9.57 -3.51 6.09
N GLU A 37 -9.07 -4.54 6.77
CA GLU A 37 -9.87 -5.72 7.12
C GLU A 37 -11.03 -5.36 8.04
N VAL A 38 -10.77 -4.55 9.07
CA VAL A 38 -11.83 -4.04 9.96
C VAL A 38 -12.85 -3.21 9.18
N PHE A 39 -12.40 -2.36 8.25
CA PHE A 39 -13.30 -1.60 7.38
C PHE A 39 -14.21 -2.50 6.53
N TYR A 40 -13.66 -3.55 5.90
CA TYR A 40 -14.46 -4.50 5.12
C TYR A 40 -15.39 -5.35 5.99
N LEU A 41 -14.95 -5.73 7.19
CA LEU A 41 -15.78 -6.46 8.14
C LEU A 41 -16.97 -5.61 8.61
N ILE A 42 -16.73 -4.35 8.93
CA ILE A 42 -17.79 -3.39 9.26
C ILE A 42 -18.75 -3.24 8.07
N GLY A 43 -18.22 -3.06 6.86
CA GLY A 43 -19.02 -2.95 5.64
C GLY A 43 -19.85 -4.20 5.34
N HIS A 44 -19.35 -5.39 5.66
CA HIS A 44 -20.11 -6.64 5.57
C HIS A 44 -21.34 -6.59 6.48
N TYR A 45 -21.16 -6.26 7.77
CA TYR A 45 -22.27 -6.25 8.74
C TYR A 45 -23.23 -5.06 8.56
N MET A 46 -22.76 -3.91 8.08
CA MET A 46 -23.58 -2.71 7.95
C MET A 46 -24.25 -2.55 6.58
N SER A 47 -23.64 -3.08 5.52
CA SER A 47 -24.03 -2.81 4.14
C SER A 47 -24.09 -4.05 3.26
N GLY A 48 -23.91 -5.24 3.83
CA GLY A 48 -24.05 -6.51 3.11
C GLY A 48 -22.92 -6.76 2.09
N TRP A 49 -21.75 -6.13 2.25
CA TRP A 49 -20.61 -6.42 1.39
C TRP A 49 -20.15 -7.88 1.52
N PRO A 50 -19.47 -8.47 0.52
CA PRO A 50 -18.93 -9.82 0.64
C PRO A 50 -17.97 -9.94 1.84
N PHE A 51 -18.05 -11.07 2.56
CA PHE A 51 -17.13 -11.35 3.66
C PHE A 51 -15.69 -11.52 3.12
N PRO A 52 -14.67 -10.95 3.78
CA PRO A 52 -13.27 -11.08 3.34
C PRO A 52 -12.79 -12.53 3.50
N THR A 53 -12.69 -13.25 2.39
CA THR A 53 -12.19 -14.63 2.37
C THR A 53 -10.68 -14.65 2.66
N PRO A 54 -10.10 -15.79 3.06
CA PRO A 54 -8.65 -15.91 3.26
C PRO A 54 -7.82 -15.47 2.05
N GLU A 55 -8.32 -15.72 0.83
CA GLU A 55 -7.67 -15.25 -0.38
C GLU A 55 -7.69 -13.73 -0.51
N VAL A 56 -8.82 -13.07 -0.21
CA VAL A 56 -8.94 -11.61 -0.19
C VAL A 56 -7.98 -11.01 0.84
N ILE A 57 -7.86 -11.62 2.03
CA ILE A 57 -6.93 -11.17 3.06
C ILE A 57 -5.49 -11.19 2.54
N LEU A 58 -5.09 -12.29 1.89
CA LEU A 58 -3.74 -12.39 1.29
C LEU A 58 -3.54 -11.37 0.15
N GLN A 59 -4.56 -11.14 -0.68
CA GLN A 59 -4.51 -10.11 -1.72
C GLN A 59 -4.33 -8.71 -1.12
N ILE A 60 -5.06 -8.38 -0.06
CA ILE A 60 -4.94 -7.09 0.64
C ILE A 60 -3.54 -6.94 1.25
N ILE A 61 -2.98 -7.99 1.86
CA ILE A 61 -1.58 -7.98 2.35
C ILE A 61 -0.60 -7.70 1.23
N VAL A 62 -0.74 -8.38 0.09
CA VAL A 62 0.13 -8.18 -1.09
C VAL A 62 0.02 -6.74 -1.61
N VAL A 63 -1.21 -6.22 -1.75
CA VAL A 63 -1.48 -4.88 -2.26
C VAL A 63 -0.95 -3.80 -1.31
N VAL A 64 -1.26 -3.91 -0.02
CA VAL A 64 -0.79 -2.95 1.00
C VAL A 64 0.73 -3.00 1.12
N GLY A 65 1.33 -4.20 1.19
CA GLY A 65 2.76 -4.35 1.34
C GLY A 65 3.53 -3.83 0.12
N SER A 66 3.02 -4.07 -1.09
CA SER A 66 3.59 -3.54 -2.34
C SER A 66 3.47 -2.01 -2.40
N GLY A 67 2.29 -1.47 -2.07
CA GLY A 67 2.07 -0.03 -2.02
C GLY A 67 3.00 0.66 -1.02
N VAL A 68 3.05 0.17 0.22
CA VAL A 68 3.98 0.69 1.25
C VAL A 68 5.43 0.62 0.79
N ALA A 69 5.87 -0.48 0.17
CA ALA A 69 7.24 -0.63 -0.31
C ALA A 69 7.58 0.44 -1.36
N ILE A 70 6.72 0.64 -2.36
CA ILE A 70 6.87 1.69 -3.36
C ILE A 70 6.88 3.07 -2.71
N GLY A 71 5.99 3.31 -1.75
CA GLY A 71 5.94 4.56 -0.99
C GLY A 71 7.26 4.85 -0.28
N VAL A 72 7.82 3.86 0.41
CA VAL A 72 9.10 3.98 1.11
C VAL A 72 10.24 4.26 0.13
N ILE A 73 10.33 3.51 -0.98
CA ILE A 73 11.35 3.69 -2.01
C ILE A 73 11.23 5.10 -2.64
N PHE A 74 10.02 5.53 -2.98
CA PHE A 74 9.77 6.89 -3.46
C PHE A 74 10.26 7.93 -2.46
N SER A 75 9.97 7.73 -1.17
CA SER A 75 10.42 8.66 -0.13
C SER A 75 11.93 8.69 0.06
N ARG A 76 12.65 7.66 -0.38
CA ARG A 76 14.12 7.68 -0.36
C ARG A 76 14.69 8.58 -1.45
N ILE A 77 14.05 8.60 -2.62
CA ILE A 77 14.42 9.43 -3.77
C ILE A 77 13.97 10.88 -3.55
N TRP A 78 12.72 11.06 -3.08
CA TRP A 78 12.14 12.35 -2.76
C TRP A 78 11.58 12.35 -1.33
N PRO A 79 12.41 12.63 -0.31
CA PRO A 79 11.99 12.67 1.08
C PRO A 79 10.91 13.72 1.33
N LEU A 80 10.07 13.47 2.34
CA LEU A 80 9.06 14.44 2.75
C LEU A 80 9.75 15.68 3.33
N PRO A 81 9.53 16.89 2.79
CA PRO A 81 10.13 18.10 3.34
C PRO A 81 9.49 18.41 4.71
N GLU A 82 10.29 18.85 5.69
CA GLU A 82 9.81 19.18 7.04
C GLU A 82 8.86 20.40 7.07
N LYS A 83 9.12 21.40 6.23
CA LYS A 83 8.23 22.56 6.09
C LYS A 83 6.99 22.19 5.28
N LYS A 84 5.83 22.69 5.71
CA LYS A 84 4.61 22.62 4.91
C LYS A 84 4.74 23.58 3.73
N GLY A 85 4.22 23.21 2.56
CA GLY A 85 4.29 24.04 1.36
C GLY A 85 3.91 23.27 0.10
N PHE A 86 4.06 23.95 -1.04
CA PHE A 86 3.67 23.43 -2.35
C PHE A 86 4.38 22.12 -2.72
N GLU A 87 5.64 21.94 -2.30
CA GLU A 87 6.39 20.69 -2.52
C GLU A 87 5.65 19.46 -1.95
N ARG A 88 5.03 19.55 -0.76
CA ARG A 88 4.26 18.42 -0.18
C ARG A 88 3.02 18.09 -1.01
N ILE A 89 2.38 19.12 -1.57
CA ILE A 89 1.19 18.98 -2.41
C ILE A 89 1.57 18.31 -3.73
N ALA A 90 2.57 18.85 -4.43
CA ALA A 90 3.10 18.28 -5.67
C ALA A 90 3.55 16.84 -5.47
N ARG A 91 4.29 16.56 -4.40
CA ARG A 91 4.73 15.21 -4.04
C ARG A 91 3.56 14.24 -3.83
N THR A 92 2.47 14.69 -3.22
CA THR A 92 1.26 13.87 -3.04
C THR A 92 0.62 13.53 -4.38
N PHE A 93 0.48 14.49 -5.29
CA PHE A 93 -0.03 14.20 -6.64
C PHE A 93 0.89 13.26 -7.43
N LEU A 94 2.20 13.52 -7.39
CA LEU A 94 3.22 12.72 -8.09
C LEU A 94 3.27 11.27 -7.62
N ILE A 95 2.90 10.99 -6.36
CA ILE A 95 2.85 9.61 -5.88
C ILE A 95 1.48 8.97 -6.04
N VAL A 96 0.40 9.69 -5.72
CA VAL A 96 -0.95 9.13 -5.70
C VAL A 96 -1.45 8.84 -7.12
N ILE A 97 -1.23 9.72 -8.09
CA ILE A 97 -1.73 9.52 -9.46
C ILE A 97 -1.11 8.26 -10.10
N PRO A 98 0.23 8.09 -10.11
CA PRO A 98 0.83 6.84 -10.60
C PRO A 98 0.45 5.62 -9.76
N ALA A 99 0.34 5.77 -8.44
CA ALA A 99 -0.07 4.66 -7.58
C ALA A 99 -1.50 4.20 -7.86
N LEU A 100 -2.43 5.08 -8.20
CA LEU A 100 -3.77 4.69 -8.65
C LEU A 100 -3.70 3.86 -9.93
N GLY A 101 -2.90 4.27 -10.92
CA GLY A 101 -2.70 3.51 -12.15
C GLY A 101 -2.11 2.11 -11.90
N LEU A 102 -1.07 2.02 -11.08
CA LEU A 102 -0.48 0.74 -10.65
C LEU A 102 -1.48 -0.11 -9.86
N GLY A 103 -2.28 0.53 -9.00
CA GLY A 103 -3.32 -0.10 -8.21
C GLY A 103 -4.43 -0.71 -9.07
N ILE A 104 -4.81 -0.06 -10.17
CA ILE A 104 -5.73 -0.64 -11.17
C ILE A 104 -5.09 -1.88 -11.81
N GLY A 105 -3.79 -1.82 -12.14
CA GLY A 105 -3.04 -2.98 -12.63
C GLY A 105 -3.09 -4.15 -11.64
N PHE A 106 -2.84 -3.90 -10.35
CA PHE A 106 -2.97 -4.91 -9.29
C PHE A 106 -4.40 -5.46 -9.18
N GLN A 107 -5.41 -4.61 -9.29
CA GLN A 107 -6.80 -5.03 -9.23
C GLN A 107 -7.15 -5.99 -10.37
N LEU A 108 -6.80 -5.62 -11.61
CA LEU A 108 -7.05 -6.44 -12.78
C LEU A 108 -6.26 -7.76 -12.72
N LEU A 109 -5.02 -7.71 -12.22
CA LEU A 109 -4.15 -8.88 -12.09
C LEU A 109 -4.64 -9.89 -11.04
N LEU A 110 -5.19 -9.40 -9.92
CA LEU A 110 -5.59 -10.25 -8.79
C LEU A 110 -7.06 -10.66 -8.80
N GLN A 111 -7.95 -9.80 -9.32
CA GLN A 111 -9.40 -9.99 -9.23
C GLN A 111 -10.10 -9.93 -10.60
N GLY A 112 -9.39 -9.56 -11.67
CA GLY A 112 -9.98 -9.42 -13.00
C GLY A 112 -10.92 -8.22 -13.11
N GLN A 113 -11.87 -8.31 -14.05
CA GLN A 113 -12.80 -7.22 -14.37
C GLN A 113 -13.89 -7.00 -13.31
N TYR A 114 -14.24 -8.04 -12.55
CA TYR A 114 -15.30 -8.00 -11.54
C TYR A 114 -14.70 -7.94 -10.13
N ALA A 115 -13.88 -6.93 -9.89
CA ALA A 115 -13.24 -6.72 -8.60
C ALA A 115 -14.27 -6.42 -7.51
N THR A 116 -14.22 -7.19 -6.42
CA THR A 116 -15.08 -7.01 -5.25
C THR A 116 -14.51 -6.03 -4.23
N GLN A 117 -13.22 -5.69 -4.34
CA GLN A 117 -12.53 -4.77 -3.46
C GLN A 117 -11.92 -3.63 -4.27
N ALA A 118 -11.83 -2.45 -3.66
CA ALA A 118 -11.21 -1.28 -4.28
C ALA A 118 -9.68 -1.35 -4.11
N LEU A 119 -9.05 -2.40 -4.65
CA LEU A 119 -7.61 -2.65 -4.50
C LEU A 119 -6.78 -1.47 -5.00
N TYR A 120 -7.23 -0.76 -6.04
CA TYR A 120 -6.52 0.42 -6.54
C TYR A 120 -6.47 1.56 -5.50
N LEU A 121 -7.54 1.79 -4.75
CA LEU A 121 -7.57 2.79 -3.67
C LEU A 121 -6.69 2.34 -2.51
N ILE A 122 -6.79 1.06 -2.11
CA ILE A 122 -5.96 0.50 -1.04
C ILE A 122 -4.47 0.64 -1.38
N PHE A 123 -4.10 0.33 -2.63
CA PHE A 123 -2.74 0.51 -3.13
C PHE A 123 -2.30 1.97 -3.10
N ALA A 124 -3.11 2.89 -3.63
CA ALA A 124 -2.76 4.31 -3.66
C ALA A 124 -2.61 4.90 -2.25
N LEU A 125 -3.53 4.56 -1.34
CA LEU A 125 -3.50 5.00 0.06
C LEU A 125 -2.29 4.43 0.80
N SER A 126 -2.03 3.13 0.67
CA SER A 126 -0.88 2.48 1.29
C SER A 126 0.45 3.04 0.76
N THR A 127 0.53 3.34 -0.54
CA THR A 127 1.68 4.00 -1.16
C THR A 127 1.89 5.41 -0.60
N TRP A 128 0.82 6.21 -0.53
CA TRP A 128 0.88 7.55 0.03
C TRP A 128 1.31 7.54 1.50
N LEU A 129 0.72 6.69 2.33
CA LEU A 129 1.08 6.52 3.75
C LEU A 129 2.52 5.99 3.91
N GLY A 130 2.95 5.07 3.05
CA GLY A 130 4.33 4.56 2.99
C GLY A 130 5.34 5.68 2.71
N SER A 131 4.96 6.64 1.86
CA SER A 131 5.82 7.74 1.43
C SER A 131 6.21 8.74 2.52
N GLY A 132 5.58 8.69 3.69
CA GLY A 132 5.99 9.51 4.82
C GLY A 132 7.22 8.99 5.58
N HIS A 133 7.88 7.91 5.12
CA HIS A 133 8.92 7.23 5.91
C HIS A 133 10.21 8.05 6.08
N PHE A 134 10.77 8.61 5.00
CA PHE A 134 11.94 9.47 5.08
C PHE A 134 11.54 10.96 5.07
N ILE A 135 12.04 11.71 6.05
CA ILE A 135 11.79 13.15 6.21
C ILE A 135 13.12 13.89 6.08
N ARG A 136 13.17 14.88 5.18
CA ARG A 136 14.33 15.79 5.05
C ARG A 136 14.20 16.90 6.08
N LYS A 137 15.08 16.87 7.08
CA LYS A 137 15.25 17.98 8.04
C LYS A 137 15.96 19.14 7.36
N THR A 138 15.52 20.35 7.67
CA THR A 138 16.25 21.55 7.22
C THR A 138 17.34 21.82 8.26
N VAL A 139 18.61 21.75 7.88
CA VAL A 139 19.68 22.27 8.76
C VAL A 139 19.55 23.79 8.73
N ALA A 140 19.32 24.38 9.90
CA ALA A 140 19.21 25.83 10.08
C ALA A 140 20.59 26.49 9.96
#